data_AF-A0A4P5YQ70-F1
#
_entry.id   AF-A0A4P5YQ70-F1
#
_cell.length_a   1.000
_cell.length_b   1.000
_cell.length_c   1.000
_cell.angle_alpha   90.00
_cell.angle_beta   90.00
_cell.angle_gamma   90.00
#
_symmetry.space_group_name_H-M   'P 1'
#
loop_
_entity.id
_entity.type
_entity.pdbx_description
1 polymer ?
#
loop_
_entity_poly.entity_id
_entity_poly.type
_entity_poly.pdbx_seq_one_letter_code
_entity_poly.pdbx_strand_id
1 'polypeptide(L)'
;MALAIRCDHLIRSGAVNDASDLAAIAHVTQPRMTQILNLTLLAPDIQEDLLYLAGDQRGRIGEHHLRPITALVRWDRQREAWRRLVAEKGG
;
A
#
# COMPACT_ATOMS: atom_id res chain seq x y z
N MET A 1 -4.78 5.79 -2.02
CA MET A 1 -5.66 4.60 -1.99
C MET A 1 -6.64 4.52 -3.17
N ALA A 2 -7.27 5.60 -3.62
CA ALA A 2 -8.25 5.54 -4.71
C ALA A 2 -7.76 4.83 -5.99
N LEU A 3 -6.47 5.00 -6.34
CA LEU A 3 -5.85 4.30 -7.46
C LEU A 3 -5.73 2.78 -7.21
N ALA A 4 -5.26 2.37 -6.03
CA ALA A 4 -5.07 0.96 -5.70
C ALA A 4 -6.39 0.18 -5.65
N ILE A 5 -7.45 0.80 -5.13
CA ILE A 5 -8.82 0.23 -5.10
C ILE A 5 -9.38 0.10 -6.52
N ARG A 6 -9.21 1.13 -7.36
CA ARG A 6 -9.64 1.08 -8.77
C ARG A 6 -8.87 0.01 -9.56
N CYS A 7 -7.57 -0.11 -9.31
CA CYS A 7 -6.69 -1.12 -9.90
C CYS A 7 -7.09 -2.55 -9.50
N ASP A 8 -7.32 -2.80 -8.20
CA ASP A 8 -7.82 -4.10 -7.71
C ASP A 8 -9.18 -4.45 -8.32
N HIS A 9 -10.09 -3.47 -8.42
CA HIS A 9 -11.39 -3.68 -9.05
C HIS A 9 -11.28 -4.06 -10.53
N LEU A 10 -10.38 -3.43 -11.28
CA LEU A 10 -10.15 -3.74 -12.70
C LEU A 10 -9.57 -5.15 -12.92
N ILE A 11 -8.71 -5.62 -12.02
CA ILE A 11 -8.20 -6.99 -12.06
C ILE A 11 -9.32 -7.98 -11.70
N ARG A 12 -10.07 -7.72 -10.62
CA ARG A 12 -11.13 -8.62 -10.14
C ARG A 12 -12.35 -8.67 -11.08
N SER A 13 -12.60 -7.62 -11.87
CA SER A 13 -13.65 -7.59 -12.88
C SER A 13 -13.26 -8.28 -14.19
N GLY A 14 -11.99 -8.71 -14.33
CA GLY A 14 -11.45 -9.27 -15.58
C GLY A 14 -11.26 -8.25 -16.69
N ALA A 15 -11.38 -6.95 -16.39
CA ALA A 15 -11.08 -5.87 -17.34
C ALA A 15 -9.58 -5.75 -17.63
N VAL A 16 -8.74 -6.29 -16.75
CA VAL A 16 -7.28 -6.36 -16.87
C VAL A 16 -6.81 -7.72 -16.34
N ASN A 17 -5.93 -8.42 -17.08
CA ASN A 17 -5.60 -9.82 -16.77
C ASN A 17 -4.67 -9.96 -15.56
N ASP A 18 -3.71 -9.04 -15.41
CA ASP A 18 -2.72 -9.10 -14.33
C ASP A 18 -2.08 -7.73 -14.03
N ALA A 19 -1.17 -7.71 -13.05
CA ALA A 19 -0.44 -6.52 -12.64
C ALA A 19 0.49 -5.95 -13.73
N SER A 20 0.91 -6.75 -14.71
CA SER A 20 1.76 -6.32 -15.83
C SER A 20 0.94 -5.53 -16.85
N ASP A 21 -0.25 -6.04 -17.21
CA ASP A 21 -1.19 -5.33 -18.09
C ASP A 21 -1.62 -4.01 -17.44
N LEU A 22 -1.91 -4.04 -16.13
CA LEU A 22 -2.27 -2.84 -15.39
C LEU A 22 -1.11 -1.83 -15.33
N ALA A 23 0.13 -2.31 -15.18
CA ALA A 23 1.32 -1.46 -15.18
C ALA A 23 1.52 -0.76 -16.53
N ALA A 24 1.31 -1.49 -17.64
CA ALA A 24 1.38 -0.94 -18.99
C ALA A 24 0.34 0.15 -19.22
N ILE A 25 -0.92 -0.06 -18.80
CA ILE A 25 -2.01 0.92 -18.88
C ILE A 25 -1.72 2.16 -18.02
N ALA A 26 -1.18 1.96 -16.82
CA ALA A 26 -0.86 3.04 -15.89
C ALA A 26 0.50 3.71 -16.16
N HIS A 27 1.22 3.29 -17.20
CA HIS A 27 2.56 3.77 -17.56
C HIS A 27 3.57 3.72 -16.39
N VAL A 28 3.52 2.64 -15.59
CA VAL A 28 4.48 2.37 -14.52
C VAL A 28 5.15 1.01 -14.72
N THR A 29 6.23 0.76 -14.00
CA THR A 29 6.85 -0.57 -14.03
C THR A 29 5.98 -1.59 -13.29
N GLN A 30 6.05 -2.85 -13.71
CA GLN A 30 5.32 -3.94 -13.04
C GLN A 30 5.67 -4.07 -11.55
N PRO A 31 6.94 -3.97 -11.10
CA PRO A 31 7.25 -3.93 -9.67
C PRO A 31 6.55 -2.79 -8.93
N ARG A 32 6.48 -1.59 -9.53
CA ARG A 32 5.79 -0.44 -8.93
C ARG A 32 4.29 -0.65 -8.85
N MET A 33 3.69 -1.32 -9.84
CA MET A 33 2.28 -1.70 -9.79
C MET A 33 2.02 -2.70 -8.65
N THR A 34 2.84 -3.73 -8.52
CA THR A 34 2.76 -4.68 -7.41
C THR A 34 2.86 -3.98 -6.05
N GLN A 35 3.74 -2.98 -5.92
CA GLN A 35 3.84 -2.19 -4.69
C GLN A 35 2.54 -1.42 -4.39
N ILE A 36 1.95 -0.78 -5.40
CA ILE A 36 0.68 -0.05 -5.26
C ILE A 36 -0.45 -1.01 -4.86
N LEU A 37 -0.54 -2.17 -5.51
CA LEU A 37 -1.53 -3.20 -5.19
C LEU A 37 -1.33 -3.75 -3.78
N ASN A 38 -0.09 -3.97 -3.33
CA ASN A 38 0.16 -4.47 -1.98
C ASN A 38 -0.36 -3.54 -0.87
N LEU A 39 -0.52 -2.24 -1.14
CA LEU A 39 -1.13 -1.32 -0.18
C LEU A 39 -2.60 -1.66 0.10
N THR A 40 -3.31 -2.34 -0.81
CA THR A 40 -4.70 -2.80 -0.58
C THR A 40 -4.78 -3.91 0.47
N LEU A 41 -3.66 -4.59 0.76
CA LEU A 41 -3.57 -5.67 1.76
C LEU A 41 -3.42 -5.16 3.20
N LEU A 42 -3.18 -3.87 3.38
CA LEU A 42 -3.09 -3.27 4.70
C LEU A 42 -4.46 -3.24 5.39
N ALA A 43 -4.45 -3.29 6.71
CA ALA A 43 -5.64 -3.09 7.53
C ALA A 43 -6.28 -1.73 7.18
N PRO A 44 -7.62 -1.63 7.08
CA PRO A 44 -8.28 -0.42 6.58
C PRO A 44 -7.89 0.87 7.32
N ASP A 45 -7.72 0.80 8.63
CA ASP A 45 -7.28 1.91 9.48
C ASP A 45 -5.85 2.39 9.16
N ILE A 46 -4.93 1.47 8.85
CA ILE A 46 -3.57 1.81 8.43
C ILE A 46 -3.60 2.49 7.05
N GLN A 47 -4.47 2.04 6.17
CA GLN A 47 -4.62 2.67 4.86
C GLN A 47 -5.14 4.12 4.99
N GLU A 48 -6.09 4.36 5.90
CA GLU A 48 -6.59 5.68 6.23
C GLU A 48 -5.49 6.57 6.84
N ASP A 49 -4.73 6.06 7.81
CA ASP A 49 -3.59 6.77 8.40
C ASP A 49 -2.59 7.23 7.31
N LEU A 50 -2.27 6.37 6.34
CA LEU A 50 -1.38 6.71 5.23
C LEU A 50 -1.90 7.87 4.36
N LEU A 51 -3.22 8.06 4.26
CA LEU A 51 -3.81 9.20 3.55
C LEU A 51 -3.68 10.51 4.34
N TYR A 52 -3.63 10.42 5.66
CA TYR A 52 -3.67 11.56 6.58
C TYR A 52 -2.37 11.79 7.36
N LEU A 53 -1.29 11.08 7.06
CA LEU A 53 0.03 11.32 7.64
C LEU A 53 0.38 12.82 7.60
N ALA A 54 0.93 13.33 8.70
CA ALA A 54 1.46 14.69 8.76
C ALA A 54 2.63 14.86 7.77
N GLY A 55 2.86 16.10 7.31
CA GLY A 55 3.82 16.38 6.24
C GLY A 55 5.25 15.91 6.51
N ASP A 56 5.68 15.96 7.78
CA ASP A 56 6.96 15.44 8.27
C ASP A 56 7.03 13.90 8.20
N GLN A 57 5.96 13.21 8.57
CA GLN A 57 5.86 11.75 8.53
C GLN A 57 5.77 11.21 7.10
N ARG A 58 5.10 11.94 6.18
CA ARG A 58 5.01 11.58 4.75
C ARG A 58 6.38 11.45 4.08
N GLY A 59 7.35 12.27 4.48
CA GLY A 59 8.72 12.20 3.95
C GLY A 59 9.55 11.05 4.54
N ARG A 60 9.18 10.56 5.72
CA ARG A 60 9.95 9.56 6.48
C ARG A 60 9.47 8.13 6.26
N ILE A 61 8.19 7.94 5.94
CA ILE A 61 7.57 6.63 5.68
C ILE A 61 7.52 6.36 4.17
N GLY A 62 8.58 5.75 3.63
CA GLY A 62 8.62 5.23 2.25
C GLY A 62 8.04 3.82 2.08
N GLU A 63 7.80 3.42 0.82
CA GLU A 63 7.24 2.10 0.45
C GLU A 63 7.98 0.91 1.07
N HIS A 64 9.31 0.97 1.13
CA HIS A 64 10.11 -0.13 1.65
C HIS A 64 9.83 -0.42 3.14
N HIS A 65 9.37 0.58 3.91
CA HIS A 65 8.93 0.37 5.29
C HIS A 65 7.55 -0.31 5.37
N LEU A 66 6.70 -0.11 4.36
CA LEU A 66 5.36 -0.69 4.30
C LEU A 66 5.37 -2.14 3.80
N ARG A 67 6.34 -2.50 2.96
CA ARG A 67 6.46 -3.85 2.37
C ARG A 67 6.48 -5.00 3.41
N PRO A 68 7.19 -4.90 4.55
CA PRO A 68 7.10 -5.92 5.59
C PRO A 68 5.72 -6.00 6.25
N ILE A 69 5.03 -4.86 6.36
CA ILE A 69 3.70 -4.78 6.98
C ILE A 69 2.66 -5.42 6.07
N THR A 70 2.70 -5.16 4.76
CA THR A 70 1.76 -5.77 3.79
C THR A 70 1.91 -7.29 3.69
N ALA A 71 3.07 -7.84 4.05
CA ALA A 71 3.31 -9.29 4.07
C ALA A 71 2.70 -10.01 5.28
N LEU A 72 2.26 -9.27 6.31
CA LEU A 72 1.63 -9.86 7.50
C LEU A 72 0.16 -10.20 7.20
N VAL A 73 -0.18 -11.49 7.26
CA VAL A 73 -1.55 -11.97 6.98
C VAL A 73 -2.57 -11.44 8.00
N ARG A 74 -2.15 -11.26 9.26
CA ARG A 74 -3.06 -10.84 10.33
C ARG A 74 -3.02 -9.33 10.57
N TRP A 75 -4.18 -8.68 10.53
CA TRP A 75 -4.28 -7.23 10.76
C TRP A 75 -3.87 -6.76 12.15
N ASP A 76 -4.05 -7.57 13.20
CA ASP A 76 -3.55 -7.20 14.53
C ASP A 76 -2.02 -7.06 14.54
N ARG A 77 -1.31 -7.94 13.82
CA ARG A 77 0.15 -7.85 13.64
C ARG A 77 0.55 -6.67 12.77
N GLN A 78 -0.22 -6.37 11.72
CA GLN A 78 0.00 -5.18 10.92
C GLN A 78 -0.10 -3.90 11.77
N ARG A 79 -1.12 -3.80 12.62
CA ARG A 79 -1.31 -2.64 13.52
C ARG A 79 -0.19 -2.52 14.54
N GLU A 80 0.28 -3.62 15.11
CA GLU A 80 1.45 -3.62 16.00
C GLU A 80 2.70 -3.10 15.29
N ALA A 81 2.98 -3.59 14.08
CA ALA A 81 4.13 -3.16 13.27
C ALA A 81 4.01 -1.69 12.84
N TRP A 82 2.81 -1.25 12.44
CA TRP A 82 2.52 0.12 12.03
C TRP A 82 2.76 1.11 13.17
N ARG A 83 2.25 0.85 14.37
CA ARG A 83 2.48 1.71 15.54
C ARG A 83 3.96 1.85 15.88
N ARG A 84 4.72 0.75 15.78
CA ARG A 84 6.18 0.78 15.99
C ARG A 84 6.86 1.66 14.95
N LEU A 85 6.53 1.47 13.66
CA LEU A 85 7.09 2.27 12.57
C LEU A 85 6.79 3.77 12.74
N VAL A 86 5.54 4.12 13.06
CA VAL A 86 5.14 5.52 13.29
C VAL A 86 5.85 6.10 14.52
N ALA A 87 6.02 5.33 15.60
CA ALA A 87 6.77 5.79 16.77
C ALA A 87 8.26 6.02 16.47
N GLU A 88 8.89 5.14 15.68
CA GLU A 88 10.30 5.25 15.29
C GLU A 88 10.57 6.41 14.33
N LYS A 89 9.59 6.75 13.48
CA LYS A 89 9.75 7.79 12.43
C LYS A 89 9.05 9.11 12.77
N GLY A 90 8.19 9.13 13.79
CA GLY A 90 7.41 10.30 14.22
C GLY A 90 8.05 11.12 15.36
N GLY A 91 9.16 10.65 15.95
CA GLY A 91 10.03 11.45 16.82
C GLY A 91 11.02 12.30 16.03
#